data_AF-A0A8J4SFL2-F1
#
_entry.id   AF-A0A8J4SFL2-F1
#
_cell.length_a   1.000
_cell.length_b   1.000
_cell.length_c   1.000
_cell.angle_alpha   90.00
_cell.angle_beta   90.00
_cell.angle_gamma   90.00
#
_symmetry.space_group_name_H-M   'P 1'
#
loop_
_entity.id
_entity.type
_entity.pdbx_description
1 polymer ?
#
loop_
_entity_poly.entity_id
_entity_poly.type
_entity_poly.pdbx_seq_one_letter_code
_entity_poly.pdbx_strand_id
1 'polypeptide(L)'
;MPAPKRLRELVRDIRSARTAAEERAIVNRECALIRDSFREENNVYRCRNVAKLLYIHMLGYPAHFGQVRSVILLTLVSGLHTKLLS
;
A
#
# COMPACT_ATOMS: atom_id res chain seq x y z
N MET A 1 -3.71 20.25 -8.91
CA MET A 1 -3.44 18.82 -8.61
C MET A 1 -4.74 18.04 -8.79
N PRO A 2 -4.82 17.05 -9.69
CA PRO A 2 -6.02 16.22 -9.82
C PRO A 2 -6.27 15.46 -8.50
N ALA A 3 -7.53 15.29 -8.13
CA ALA A 3 -7.91 14.68 -6.87
C ALA A 3 -7.35 13.25 -6.75
N PRO A 4 -6.77 12.86 -5.59
CA PRO A 4 -6.23 11.52 -5.42
C PRO A 4 -7.33 10.47 -5.60
N LYS A 5 -7.02 9.41 -6.38
CA LYS A 5 -7.92 8.28 -6.67
C LYS A 5 -8.64 7.79 -5.42
N ARG A 6 -9.89 7.37 -5.52
CA ARG A 6 -10.61 6.79 -4.37
C ARG A 6 -10.09 5.38 -4.10
N LEU A 7 -10.22 4.91 -2.86
CA LEU A 7 -9.87 3.53 -2.47
C LEU A 7 -10.54 2.49 -3.40
N ARG A 8 -11.81 2.71 -3.74
CA ARG A 8 -12.56 1.84 -4.67
C ARG A 8 -11.91 1.72 -6.05
N GLU A 9 -11.29 2.78 -6.55
CA GLU A 9 -10.62 2.75 -7.86
C GLU A 9 -9.32 1.95 -7.76
N LEU A 10 -8.53 2.18 -6.71
CA LEU A 10 -7.32 1.39 -6.45
C LEU A 10 -7.62 -0.11 -6.32
N VAL A 11 -8.69 -0.47 -5.59
CA VAL A 11 -9.11 -1.88 -5.46
C VAL A 11 -9.47 -2.48 -6.82
N ARG A 12 -10.15 -1.71 -7.70
CA ARG A 12 -10.48 -2.16 -9.06
C ARG A 12 -9.22 -2.35 -9.91
N ASP A 13 -8.29 -1.41 -9.85
CA ASP A 13 -7.03 -1.46 -10.59
C ASP A 13 -6.20 -2.70 -10.16
N ILE A 14 -6.03 -2.90 -8.85
CA ILE A 14 -5.33 -4.09 -8.29
C ILE A 14 -6.02 -5.38 -8.72
N ARG A 15 -7.35 -5.46 -8.64
CA ARG A 15 -8.09 -6.67 -9.04
C ARG A 15 -8.11 -6.90 -10.55
N SER A 16 -7.81 -5.89 -11.36
CA SER A 16 -7.67 -6.00 -12.80
C SER A 16 -6.28 -6.49 -13.24
N ALA A 17 -5.29 -6.44 -12.33
CA ALA A 17 -3.96 -6.95 -12.59
C ALA A 17 -4.03 -8.46 -12.83
N ARG A 18 -3.37 -8.91 -13.91
CA ARG A 18 -3.33 -10.34 -14.28
C ARG A 18 -2.10 -11.03 -13.73
N THR A 19 -1.09 -10.25 -13.34
CA THR A 19 0.18 -10.76 -12.84
C THR A 19 0.56 -10.08 -11.52
N ALA A 20 1.30 -10.81 -10.68
CA ALA A 20 1.85 -10.25 -9.44
C ALA A 20 2.79 -9.06 -9.70
N ALA A 21 3.43 -9.00 -10.88
CA ALA A 21 4.28 -7.88 -11.27
C ALA A 21 3.47 -6.61 -11.56
N GLU A 22 2.34 -6.73 -12.27
CA GLU A 22 1.42 -5.62 -12.50
C GLU A 22 0.81 -5.11 -11.20
N GLU A 23 0.39 -6.03 -10.32
CA GLU A 23 -0.16 -5.69 -9.01
C GLU A 23 0.85 -4.86 -8.20
N ARG A 24 2.11 -5.33 -8.14
CA ARG A 24 3.22 -4.61 -7.51
C ARG A 24 3.47 -3.24 -8.13
N ALA A 25 3.39 -3.11 -9.46
CA ALA A 25 3.59 -1.84 -10.14
C ALA A 25 2.50 -0.81 -9.77
N ILE A 26 1.24 -1.25 -9.69
CA ILE A 26 0.10 -0.41 -9.27
C ILE A 26 0.27 0.03 -7.82
N VAL A 27 0.57 -0.92 -6.92
CA VAL A 27 0.81 -0.66 -5.49
C VAL A 27 1.96 0.33 -5.29
N ASN A 28 3.10 0.12 -5.97
CA ASN A 28 4.27 1.00 -5.86
C ASN A 28 3.97 2.42 -6.34
N ARG A 29 3.21 2.56 -7.44
CA ARG A 29 2.80 3.86 -7.97
C ARG A 29 1.92 4.62 -6.98
N GLU A 30 0.91 3.97 -6.41
CA GLU A 30 0.05 4.63 -5.40
C GLU A 30 0.79 4.92 -4.10
N CYS A 31 1.70 4.05 -3.66
CA CYS A 31 2.56 4.32 -2.51
C CYS A 31 3.44 5.55 -2.73
N ALA A 32 3.95 5.78 -3.95
CA ALA A 32 4.67 7.00 -4.29
C ALA A 32 3.78 8.25 -4.16
N LEU A 33 2.58 8.20 -4.74
CA LEU A 33 1.60 9.31 -4.66
C LEU A 33 1.20 9.62 -3.22
N ILE A 34 1.00 8.58 -2.39
CA ILE A 34 0.67 8.75 -0.98
C ILE A 34 1.84 9.41 -0.23
N ARG A 35 3.09 8.99 -0.49
CA ARG A 35 4.28 9.61 0.12
C ARG A 35 4.41 11.10 -0.24
N ASP A 36 4.20 11.45 -1.51
CA ASP A 36 4.23 12.84 -1.94
C ASP A 36 3.09 13.65 -1.30
N SER A 37 1.88 13.09 -1.23
CA SER A 37 0.74 13.73 -0.58
C SER A 37 0.95 13.94 0.93
N PHE A 38 1.70 13.06 1.60
CA PHE A 38 2.10 13.26 3.00
C PHE A 38 3.16 14.34 3.15
N ARG A 39 4.10 14.43 2.19
CA ARG A 39 5.14 15.46 2.17
C ARG A 39 4.58 16.86 1.95
N GLU A 40 3.54 16.97 1.14
CA GLU A 40 2.82 18.24 0.90
C GLU A 40 1.87 18.64 2.05
N GLU A 41 1.83 17.86 3.15
CA GLU A 41 0.96 18.10 4.32
C GLU A 41 -0.53 18.28 3.97
N ASN A 42 -0.96 17.64 2.87
CA ASN A 42 -2.31 17.75 2.33
C ASN A 42 -3.33 17.02 3.23
N ASN A 43 -3.78 17.70 4.29
CA ASN A 43 -4.58 17.11 5.37
C ASN A 43 -5.97 16.61 4.90
N VAL A 44 -6.51 17.20 3.83
CA VAL A 44 -7.82 16.86 3.24
C VAL A 44 -7.90 15.40 2.74
N TYR A 45 -6.77 14.84 2.30
CA TYR A 45 -6.72 13.49 1.72
C TYR A 45 -6.04 12.47 2.64
N ARG A 46 -5.63 12.89 3.83
CA ARG A 46 -4.88 12.07 4.79
C ARG A 46 -5.66 10.81 5.18
N CYS A 47 -6.93 10.94 5.55
CA CYS A 47 -7.78 9.79 5.89
C CYS A 47 -7.94 8.80 4.72
N ARG A 48 -8.04 9.31 3.47
CA ARG A 48 -8.14 8.45 2.28
C ARG A 48 -6.84 7.72 2.00
N ASN A 49 -5.71 8.41 2.12
CA ASN A 49 -4.39 7.84 1.90
C ASN A 49 -4.05 6.78 2.96
N VAL A 50 -4.43 7.00 4.22
CA VAL A 50 -4.29 6.00 5.30
C VAL A 50 -5.11 4.75 5.00
N ALA A 51 -6.37 4.90 4.55
CA ALA A 51 -7.21 3.76 4.20
C ALA A 51 -6.63 2.94 3.04
N LYS A 52 -6.07 3.59 2.01
CA LYS A 52 -5.34 2.92 0.92
C LYS A 52 -4.12 2.16 1.43
N LEU A 53 -3.34 2.78 2.31
CA LEU A 53 -2.13 2.16 2.87
C LEU A 53 -2.47 0.90 3.68
N LEU A 54 -3.53 0.96 4.49
CA LEU A 54 -4.09 -0.18 5.22
C LEU A 54 -4.51 -1.31 4.28
N TYR A 55 -5.16 -0.99 3.16
CA TYR A 55 -5.55 -2.01 2.17
C TYR A 55 -4.34 -2.69 1.53
N ILE A 56 -3.34 -1.92 1.10
CA ILE A 56 -2.07 -2.44 0.55
C ILE A 56 -1.36 -3.35 1.56
N HIS A 57 -1.40 -2.95 2.83
CA HIS A 57 -0.82 -3.74 3.92
C HIS A 57 -1.57 -5.05 4.16
N MET A 58 -2.91 -5.03 4.14
CA MET A 58 -3.74 -6.24 4.24
C MET A 58 -3.51 -7.21 3.08
N LEU A 59 -3.10 -6.72 1.91
CA LEU A 59 -2.69 -7.55 0.76
C LEU A 59 -1.29 -8.19 0.95
N GLY A 60 -0.59 -7.87 2.04
CA GLY A 60 0.74 -8.41 2.34
C GLY A 60 1.91 -7.63 1.74
N TYR A 61 1.66 -6.45 1.16
CA TYR A 61 2.73 -5.59 0.64
C TYR A 61 3.36 -4.71 1.73
N PRO A 62 4.65 -4.43 1.64
CA PRO A 62 5.34 -3.54 2.56
C PRO A 62 4.81 -2.10 2.40
N ALA A 63 3.95 -1.69 3.33
CA ALA A 63 3.49 -0.32 3.48
C ALA A 63 4.49 0.44 4.36
N HIS A 64 5.37 1.24 3.75
CA HIS A 64 6.28 2.10 4.50
C HIS A 64 5.50 3.31 5.05
N PHE A 65 4.89 3.14 6.23
CA PHE A 65 4.34 4.23 7.00
C PHE A 65 5.46 5.27 7.19
N GLY A 66 5.23 6.51 6.78
CA GLY A 66 6.17 7.59 7.09
C GLY A 66 6.42 7.63 8.60
N GLN A 67 7.64 7.26 9.02
CA GLN A 67 8.20 7.33 10.37
C GLN A 67 7.45 6.65 11.54
N VAL A 68 6.23 6.13 11.37
CA VAL A 68 5.51 5.43 12.44
C VAL A 68 5.61 3.91 12.24
N ARG A 69 6.80 3.37 12.58
CA ARG A 69 7.07 1.96 12.89
C ARG A 69 6.67 0.91 11.83
N SER A 70 7.44 0.83 10.75
CA SER A 70 7.40 -0.26 9.77
C SER A 70 8.10 -1.57 10.18
N VAL A 71 8.58 -1.73 11.42
CA VAL A 71 9.52 -2.83 11.76
C VAL A 71 8.83 -4.09 12.31
N ILE A 72 7.63 -4.03 12.89
CA ILE A 72 7.12 -5.17 13.67
C ILE A 72 6.42 -6.27 12.85
N LEU A 73 5.92 -5.99 11.64
CA LEU A 73 5.07 -6.97 10.92
C LEU A 73 5.79 -7.78 9.82
N LEU A 74 6.85 -7.25 9.21
CA LEU A 74 7.60 -8.00 8.19
C LEU A 74 8.21 -9.29 8.76
N THR A 75 8.67 -9.27 10.01
CA THR A 75 9.21 -10.46 10.70
C THR A 75 8.15 -11.55 10.93
N LEU A 76 6.88 -11.19 11.11
CA LEU A 76 5.80 -12.16 11.39
C LEU A 76 5.29 -12.85 10.11
N VAL A 77 5.23 -12.14 8.98
CA VAL A 77 4.73 -12.71 7.71
C VAL A 77 5.82 -13.52 6.98
N SER A 78 7.08 -13.09 7.05
CA SER A 78 8.19 -13.84 6.45
C SER A 78 8.42 -15.19 7.14
N GLY A 79 8.16 -15.32 8.44
CA GLY A 79 8.23 -16.60 9.16
C GLY A 79 7.12 -17.61 8.80
N LEU A 80 5.98 -17.17 8.26
CA LEU A 80 4.88 -18.05 7.88
C LEU A 80 5.03 -18.61 6.46
N HIS A 81 5.60 -17.83 5.53
CA HIS A 81 5.83 -18.29 4.16
C HIS A 81 6.89 -19.41 4.09
N THR A 82 7.91 -19.37 4.95
CA THR A 82 8.96 -20.41 4.96
C THR A 82 8.55 -21.70 5.66
N LYS A 83 7.51 -21.68 6.51
CA LYS A 83 7.05 -22.87 7.25
C LYS A 83 5.96 -23.69 6.55
N LEU A 84 5.38 -23.20 5.46
CA LEU A 84 4.40 -23.95 4.65
C LEU A 84 5.03 -24.69 3.45
N LEU A 85 6.34 -24.59 3.29
CA LEU A 85 7.13 -25.23 2.22
C LEU A 85 8.16 -26.25 2.75
N SER A 86 8.09 -26.63 4.03
CA SER A 86 8.89 -27.70 4.64
C SER A 86 8.02 -28.65 5.44
#